data_AF-A0A2N8MFP4-F1
#
_entry.id   AF-A0A2N8MFP4-F1
#
_cell.length_a   1.000
_cell.length_b   1.000
_cell.length_c   1.000
_cell.angle_alpha   90.00
_cell.angle_beta   90.00
_cell.angle_gamma   90.00
#
_symmetry.space_group_name_H-M   'P 1'
#
loop_
_entity.id
_entity.type
_entity.pdbx_description
1 polymer ?
#
loop_
_entity_poly.entity_id
_entity_poly.type
_entity_poly.pdbx_seq_one_letter_code
_entity_poly.pdbx_strand_id
1 'polypeptide(L)'
;MGKIETEIQEADIIVGDISYPNPNVFYELGIARANKKPVIFLTQDKPENAPVDVRQFEFIQYDLSKHEDLLGRLDNAVQHVLGPGYQELYERAIATLRAFNSATGSTYSASSLEEFQARAIRGERLEGLPDPENRAALREFLLPKVISEATDISVMRKIDIWLSSQNASASGDPVTLR
;
A
#
# COMPACT_ATOMS: atom_id res chain seq x y z
N MET A 1 4.35 25.79 -6.73
CA MET A 1 5.05 24.58 -7.21
C MET A 1 5.11 23.48 -6.16
N GLY A 2 5.46 23.76 -4.89
CA GLY A 2 5.62 22.69 -3.88
C GLY A 2 4.42 21.76 -3.60
N LYS A 3 3.18 22.18 -3.85
CA LYS A 3 2.00 21.34 -3.56
C LYS A 3 1.95 20.07 -4.42
N ILE A 4 2.24 20.16 -5.72
CA ILE A 4 2.17 19.02 -6.64
C ILE A 4 3.31 18.03 -6.35
N GLU A 5 4.51 18.53 -6.05
CA GLU A 5 5.65 17.66 -5.67
C GLU A 5 5.36 16.87 -4.39
N THR A 6 4.76 17.51 -3.38
CA THR A 6 4.30 16.83 -2.16
C THR A 6 3.23 15.78 -2.49
N GLU A 7 2.24 16.12 -3.32
CA GLU A 7 1.21 15.16 -3.75
C GLU A 7 1.82 13.96 -4.50
N ILE A 8 2.82 14.17 -5.36
CA ILE A 8 3.56 13.10 -6.03
C ILE A 8 4.35 12.24 -5.03
N GLN A 9 4.97 12.86 -4.02
CA GLN A 9 5.72 12.15 -3.00
C GLN A 9 4.82 11.30 -2.09
N GLU A 10 3.62 11.78 -1.78
CA GLU A 10 2.65 11.08 -0.95
C GLU A 10 1.86 10.01 -1.69
N ALA A 11 1.73 10.11 -3.03
CA ALA A 11 0.99 9.14 -3.81
C ALA A 11 1.66 7.74 -3.85
N ASP A 12 0.86 6.68 -3.74
CA ASP A 12 1.31 5.29 -3.89
C ASP A 12 1.60 4.94 -5.35
N ILE A 13 0.82 5.54 -6.26
CA ILE A 13 0.88 5.33 -7.70
C ILE A 13 0.47 6.61 -8.43
N ILE A 14 1.08 6.85 -9.58
CA ILE A 14 0.75 7.97 -10.46
C ILE A 14 0.04 7.45 -11.70
N VAL A 15 -1.08 8.07 -12.06
CA VAL A 15 -1.75 7.84 -13.34
C VAL A 15 -1.48 9.06 -14.23
N GLY A 16 -0.69 8.87 -15.28
CA GLY A 16 -0.25 9.94 -16.18
C GLY A 16 -0.93 9.85 -17.53
N ASP A 17 -1.86 10.77 -17.82
CA ASP A 17 -2.47 10.86 -19.15
C ASP A 17 -1.62 11.74 -20.08
N ILE A 18 -1.08 11.12 -21.12
CA ILE A 18 -0.24 11.78 -22.13
C ILE A 18 -0.93 11.93 -23.49
N SER A 19 -2.25 11.77 -23.56
CA SER A 19 -3.04 11.93 -24.80
C SER A 19 -2.80 13.27 -25.48
N TYR A 20 -2.47 14.30 -24.69
CA TYR A 20 -2.02 15.58 -25.19
C TYR A 20 -0.59 15.83 -24.70
N PRO A 21 0.34 16.25 -25.59
CA PRO A 21 1.73 16.44 -25.24
C PRO A 21 1.93 17.76 -24.46
N ASN A 22 1.51 17.77 -23.19
CA ASN A 22 1.65 18.90 -22.29
C ASN A 22 3.01 18.84 -21.57
N PRO A 23 3.91 19.84 -21.74
CA PRO A 23 5.21 19.86 -21.07
C PRO A 23 5.15 19.74 -19.54
N ASN A 24 4.11 20.29 -18.91
CA ASN A 24 3.96 20.21 -17.45
C ASN A 24 3.70 18.77 -16.99
N VAL A 25 2.89 18.02 -17.74
CA VAL A 25 2.60 16.62 -17.44
C VAL A 25 3.88 15.78 -17.57
N PHE A 26 4.68 16.00 -18.61
CA PHE A 26 5.97 15.30 -18.74
C PHE A 26 6.96 15.66 -17.63
N TYR A 27 6.97 16.90 -17.18
CA TYR A 27 7.79 17.33 -16.05
C TYR A 27 7.38 16.63 -14.74
N GLU A 28 6.09 16.61 -14.43
CA GLU A 28 5.53 15.93 -13.25
C GLU A 28 5.77 14.41 -13.30
N LEU A 29 5.58 13.78 -14.46
CA LEU A 29 5.89 12.36 -14.66
C LEU A 29 7.40 12.08 -14.52
N GLY A 30 8.24 13.00 -14.97
CA GLY A 30 9.68 12.96 -14.75
C GLY A 30 10.04 12.96 -13.26
N ILE A 31 9.43 13.84 -12.46
CA ILE A 31 9.61 13.90 -11.00
C ILE A 31 9.12 12.61 -10.34
N ALA A 32 7.92 12.14 -10.69
CA ALA A 32 7.38 10.89 -10.16
C ALA A 32 8.34 9.70 -10.38
N ARG A 33 8.87 9.59 -11.60
CA ARG A 33 9.85 8.57 -11.96
C ARG A 33 11.18 8.73 -11.24
N ALA A 34 11.67 9.95 -11.06
CA ALA A 34 12.87 10.23 -10.27
C ALA A 34 12.69 9.77 -8.80
N ASN A 35 11.49 9.93 -8.26
CA ASN A 35 11.10 9.45 -6.93
C ASN A 35 10.78 7.94 -6.89
N LYS A 36 11.02 7.21 -7.98
CA LYS A 36 10.70 5.77 -8.14
C LYS A 36 9.24 5.43 -7.87
N LYS A 37 8.33 6.38 -8.06
CA LYS A 37 6.90 6.12 -7.98
C LYS A 37 6.47 5.26 -9.16
N PRO A 38 5.66 4.22 -8.94
CA PRO A 38 5.04 3.50 -10.04
C PRO A 38 4.14 4.43 -10.85
N VAL A 39 4.20 4.33 -12.18
CA VAL A 39 3.43 5.17 -13.09
C VAL A 39 2.65 4.28 -14.07
N ILE A 40 1.34 4.47 -14.12
CA ILE A 40 0.47 3.94 -15.16
C ILE A 40 0.27 5.03 -16.20
N PHE A 41 0.72 4.80 -17.43
CA PHE A 41 0.55 5.77 -18.51
C PHE A 41 -0.75 5.51 -19.27
N LEU A 42 -1.54 6.57 -19.49
CA LEU A 42 -2.76 6.55 -20.29
C LEU A 42 -2.56 7.35 -21.57
N THR A 43 -3.24 6.93 -22.64
CA THR A 43 -3.31 7.71 -23.89
C THR A 43 -4.58 7.38 -24.67
N GLN A 44 -5.18 8.37 -25.33
CA GLN A 44 -6.22 8.15 -26.36
C GLN A 44 -5.61 7.88 -27.73
N ASP A 45 -4.40 8.38 -27.96
CA ASP A 45 -3.68 8.16 -29.20
C ASP A 45 -3.14 6.74 -29.29
N LYS A 46 -2.83 6.30 -30.52
CA LYS A 46 -2.10 5.04 -30.68
C LYS A 46 -0.73 5.16 -29.99
N PRO A 47 -0.28 4.15 -29.24
CA PRO A 47 1.02 4.18 -28.55
C PRO A 47 2.21 4.54 -29.47
N GLU A 48 2.16 4.12 -30.73
CA GLU A 48 3.15 4.44 -31.77
C GLU A 48 3.32 5.95 -32.04
N ASN A 49 2.29 6.75 -31.75
CA ASN A 49 2.28 8.21 -31.94
C ASN A 49 2.84 8.97 -30.73
N ALA A 50 3.06 8.32 -29.59
CA ALA A 50 3.60 8.97 -28.40
C ALA A 50 4.99 9.60 -28.70
N PRO A 51 5.44 10.63 -27.96
CA PRO A 51 6.80 11.15 -28.11
C PRO A 51 7.86 10.07 -27.87
N VAL A 52 8.97 10.12 -28.62
CA VAL A 52 10.03 9.09 -28.59
C VAL A 52 10.53 8.84 -27.17
N ASP A 53 10.64 9.88 -26.35
CA ASP A 53 11.13 9.81 -24.97
C ASP A 53 10.28 8.92 -24.05
N VAL A 54 8.99 8.75 -24.36
CA VAL A 54 8.03 7.97 -23.57
C VAL A 54 7.56 6.69 -24.26
N ARG A 55 7.80 6.50 -25.57
CA ARG A 55 7.37 5.30 -26.33
C ARG A 55 7.80 3.96 -25.74
N GLN A 56 8.88 3.95 -24.97
CA GLN A 56 9.40 2.75 -24.29
C GLN A 56 8.49 2.26 -23.14
N PHE A 57 7.54 3.08 -22.68
CA PHE A 57 6.61 2.71 -21.63
C PHE A 57 5.40 1.95 -22.18
N GLU A 58 4.82 1.12 -21.32
CA GLU A 58 3.53 0.52 -21.60
C GLU A 58 2.42 1.55 -21.35
N PHE A 59 1.50 1.62 -22.31
CA PHE A 59 0.38 2.55 -22.26
C PHE A 59 -0.93 1.77 -22.23
N ILE A 60 -1.83 2.16 -21.34
CA ILE A 60 -3.24 1.81 -21.47
C ILE A 60 -3.84 2.78 -22.48
N GLN A 61 -4.01 2.30 -23.71
CA GLN A 61 -4.80 3.03 -24.70
C GLN A 61 -6.28 2.98 -24.30
N TYR A 62 -6.95 4.12 -24.30
CA TYR A 62 -8.35 4.24 -23.89
C TYR A 62 -9.21 5.05 -24.85
N ASP A 63 -10.53 4.85 -24.73
CA ASP A 63 -11.56 5.58 -25.45
C ASP A 63 -12.68 5.91 -24.45
N LEU A 64 -13.06 7.18 -24.34
CA LEU A 64 -14.11 7.63 -23.41
C LEU A 64 -15.47 6.99 -23.69
N SER A 65 -15.73 6.58 -24.94
CA SER A 65 -16.95 5.83 -25.29
C SER A 65 -16.96 4.41 -24.72
N LYS A 66 -15.80 3.89 -24.28
CA LYS A 66 -15.59 2.55 -23.71
C LYS A 66 -15.01 2.63 -22.30
N HIS A 67 -15.55 3.53 -21.47
CA HIS A 67 -15.04 3.77 -20.12
C HIS A 67 -15.01 2.50 -19.24
N GLU A 68 -15.89 1.53 -19.43
CA GLU A 68 -15.85 0.25 -18.70
C GLU A 68 -14.56 -0.56 -18.99
N ASP A 69 -14.08 -0.56 -20.25
CA ASP A 69 -12.81 -1.22 -20.62
C ASP A 69 -11.61 -0.49 -20.00
N LEU A 70 -11.65 0.85 -19.97
CA LEU A 70 -10.63 1.65 -19.27
C LEU A 70 -10.58 1.29 -17.78
N LEU A 71 -11.73 1.27 -17.09
CA LEU A 71 -11.79 0.93 -15.67
C LEU A 71 -11.23 -0.46 -15.42
N GLY A 72 -11.66 -1.46 -16.19
CA GLY A 72 -11.15 -2.84 -16.05
C GLY A 72 -9.64 -2.95 -16.29
N ARG A 73 -9.08 -2.24 -17.27
CA ARG A 73 -7.63 -2.22 -17.49
C ARG A 73 -6.87 -1.49 -16.39
N LEU A 74 -7.42 -0.39 -15.88
CA LEU A 74 -6.82 0.36 -14.80
C LEU A 74 -6.80 -0.46 -13.50
N ASP A 75 -7.88 -1.17 -13.17
CA ASP A 75 -7.93 -2.08 -12.03
C ASP A 75 -6.84 -3.16 -12.13
N ASN A 76 -6.71 -3.80 -13.29
CA ASN A 76 -5.67 -4.80 -13.52
C ASN A 76 -4.26 -4.22 -13.41
N ALA A 77 -4.03 -3.01 -13.91
CA ALA A 77 -2.74 -2.34 -13.84
C ALA A 77 -2.38 -1.94 -12.40
N VAL A 78 -3.33 -1.39 -11.65
CA VAL A 78 -3.16 -1.07 -10.22
C VAL A 78 -2.85 -2.34 -9.43
N GLN A 79 -3.58 -3.43 -9.66
CA GLN A 79 -3.33 -4.71 -9.01
C GLN A 79 -1.95 -5.29 -9.35
N HIS A 80 -1.50 -5.21 -10.61
CA HIS A 80 -0.14 -5.67 -10.97
C HIS A 80 0.95 -4.84 -10.29
N VAL A 81 0.74 -3.53 -10.19
CA VAL A 81 1.73 -2.60 -9.63
C VAL A 81 1.82 -2.72 -8.11
N LEU A 82 0.68 -2.77 -7.41
CA LEU A 82 0.63 -2.74 -5.95
C LEU A 82 0.48 -4.13 -5.31
N GLY A 83 -0.14 -5.08 -6.02
CA GLY A 83 -0.50 -6.39 -5.50
C GLY A 83 0.65 -7.19 -4.90
N PRO A 84 1.82 -7.33 -5.57
CA PRO A 84 2.93 -8.12 -5.05
C PRO A 84 3.43 -7.66 -3.67
N GLY A 85 3.51 -6.34 -3.44
CA GLY A 85 3.97 -5.79 -2.16
C GLY A 85 2.97 -6.08 -1.03
N TYR A 86 1.68 -5.87 -1.28
CA TYR A 86 0.67 -6.14 -0.25
C TYR A 86 0.43 -7.63 0.01
N GLN A 87 0.65 -8.50 -0.97
CA GLN A 87 0.59 -9.94 -0.77
C GLN A 87 1.64 -10.40 0.27
N GLU A 88 2.87 -9.92 0.16
CA GLU A 88 3.92 -10.25 1.13
C GLU A 88 3.57 -9.72 2.54
N LEU A 89 3.08 -8.48 2.62
CA LEU A 89 2.61 -7.89 3.88
C LEU A 89 1.47 -8.71 4.50
N TYR A 90 0.54 -9.19 3.67
CA TYR A 90 -0.59 -10.00 4.11
C TYR A 90 -0.15 -11.35 4.69
N GLU A 91 0.80 -12.04 4.03
CA GLU A 91 1.36 -13.29 4.54
C GLU A 91 2.07 -13.10 5.90
N ARG A 92 2.84 -12.01 6.04
CA ARG A 92 3.46 -11.61 7.31
C ARG A 92 2.42 -11.27 8.38
N ALA A 93 1.32 -10.62 8.00
CA ALA A 93 0.23 -10.29 8.89
C ALA A 93 -0.50 -11.55 9.39
N ILE A 94 -0.77 -12.52 8.52
CA ILE A 94 -1.33 -13.83 8.90
C ILE A 94 -0.42 -14.54 9.90
N ALA A 95 0.89 -14.55 9.65
CA ALA A 95 1.85 -15.15 10.59
C ALA A 95 1.79 -14.47 11.97
N THR A 96 1.68 -13.14 11.97
CA THR A 96 1.53 -12.35 13.20
C THR A 96 0.23 -12.67 13.94
N LEU A 97 -0.89 -12.77 13.21
CA LEU A 97 -2.19 -13.14 13.77
C LEU A 97 -2.15 -14.53 14.42
N ARG A 98 -1.49 -15.51 13.77
CA ARG A 98 -1.32 -16.86 14.36
C ARG A 98 -0.55 -16.80 15.68
N ALA A 99 0.54 -16.03 15.74
CA ALA A 99 1.31 -15.84 16.96
C ALA A 99 0.48 -15.17 18.07
N PHE A 100 -0.30 -14.13 17.73
CA PHE A 100 -1.21 -13.45 18.64
C PHE A 100 -2.30 -14.38 19.20
N ASN A 101 -2.97 -15.13 18.31
CA ASN A 101 -3.99 -16.11 18.70
C ASN A 101 -3.42 -17.17 19.65
N SER A 102 -2.25 -17.72 19.32
CA SER A 102 -1.56 -18.71 20.16
C SER A 102 -1.17 -18.15 21.53
N ALA A 103 -0.66 -16.93 21.59
CA ALA A 103 -0.20 -16.32 22.85
C ALA A 103 -1.36 -15.89 23.76
N THR A 104 -2.50 -15.50 23.18
CA THR A 104 -3.63 -14.95 23.92
C THR A 104 -4.79 -15.92 24.11
N GLY A 105 -4.65 -17.17 23.64
CA GLY A 105 -5.71 -18.18 23.64
C GLY A 105 -6.94 -17.74 22.83
N SER A 106 -6.74 -16.95 21.77
CA SER A 106 -7.83 -16.40 20.94
C SER A 106 -7.97 -17.17 19.63
N THR A 107 -9.10 -17.00 18.95
CA THR A 107 -9.41 -17.63 17.67
C THR A 107 -9.93 -16.63 16.64
N TYR A 108 -9.29 -15.46 16.55
CA TYR A 108 -9.67 -14.43 15.59
C TYR A 108 -9.34 -14.86 14.16
N SER A 109 -10.17 -14.42 13.22
CA SER A 109 -10.06 -14.79 11.81
C SER A 109 -9.26 -13.74 11.03
N ALA A 110 -8.58 -14.18 9.98
CA ALA A 110 -7.97 -13.26 9.02
C ALA A 110 -9.05 -12.74 8.05
N SER A 111 -9.07 -11.43 7.83
CA SER A 111 -9.82 -10.78 6.76
C SER A 111 -9.30 -11.20 5.38
N SER A 112 -10.08 -10.93 4.33
CA SER A 112 -9.63 -11.18 2.96
C SER A 112 -8.41 -10.32 2.60
N LEU A 113 -7.65 -10.73 1.57
CA LEU A 113 -6.53 -9.93 1.06
C LEU A 113 -6.99 -8.52 0.64
N GLU A 114 -8.14 -8.41 -0.03
CA GLU A 114 -8.70 -7.14 -0.49
C GLU A 114 -9.04 -6.20 0.67
N GLU A 115 -9.67 -6.74 1.71
CA GLU A 115 -10.01 -5.97 2.90
C GLU A 115 -8.76 -5.54 3.68
N PHE A 116 -7.78 -6.43 3.80
CA PHE A 116 -6.49 -6.11 4.37
C PHE A 116 -5.78 -5.01 3.58
N GLN A 117 -5.73 -5.13 2.25
CA GLN A 117 -5.12 -4.15 1.34
C GLN A 117 -5.77 -2.77 1.53
N ALA A 118 -7.10 -2.69 1.53
CA ALA A 118 -7.81 -1.43 1.74
C ALA A 118 -7.47 -0.77 3.10
N ARG A 119 -7.32 -1.58 4.16
CA ARG A 119 -6.93 -1.11 5.49
C ARG A 119 -5.44 -0.72 5.55
N ALA A 120 -4.57 -1.44 4.84
CA ALA A 120 -3.14 -1.17 4.73
C ALA A 120 -2.86 0.15 4.00
N ILE A 121 -3.45 0.35 2.83
CA ILE A 121 -3.35 1.61 2.06
C ILE A 121 -3.82 2.79 2.91
N ARG A 122 -4.96 2.64 3.61
CA ARG A 122 -5.48 3.70 4.48
C ARG A 122 -4.53 4.00 5.65
N GLY A 123 -3.98 2.97 6.28
CA GLY A 123 -3.04 3.14 7.39
C GLY A 123 -1.72 3.75 6.94
N GLU A 124 -1.18 3.32 5.80
CA GLU A 124 0.03 3.88 5.19
C GLU A 124 -0.11 5.38 4.94
N ARG A 125 -1.27 5.85 4.45
CA ARG A 125 -1.53 7.27 4.27
C ARG A 125 -1.57 8.09 5.58
N LEU A 126 -2.04 7.50 6.67
CA LEU A 126 -2.24 8.20 7.95
C LEU A 126 -1.01 8.13 8.86
N GLU A 127 -0.30 7.01 8.83
CA GLU A 127 0.73 6.63 9.79
C GLU A 127 2.12 6.41 9.12
N GLY A 128 2.15 6.24 7.79
CA GLY A 128 3.30 5.78 7.03
C GLY A 128 3.43 4.24 7.03
N LEU A 129 4.01 3.66 5.98
CA LEU A 129 4.40 2.25 6.00
C LEU A 129 5.69 2.09 6.85
N PRO A 130 5.69 1.24 7.90
CA PRO A 130 6.88 1.03 8.70
C PRO A 130 8.02 0.40 7.90
N ASP A 131 9.26 0.68 8.32
CA ASP A 131 10.45 -0.01 7.79
C ASP A 131 10.27 -1.54 7.92
N PRO A 132 10.37 -2.31 6.82
CA PRO A 132 10.25 -3.77 6.84
C PRO A 132 11.21 -4.48 7.80
N GLU A 133 12.36 -3.87 8.12
CA GLU A 133 13.35 -4.42 9.07
C GLU A 133 12.94 -4.16 10.53
N ASN A 134 12.13 -3.14 10.79
CA ASN A 134 11.57 -2.88 12.12
C ASN A 134 10.38 -3.79 12.40
N ARG A 135 10.68 -5.02 12.83
CA ARG A 135 9.67 -6.06 13.09
C ARG A 135 8.61 -5.66 14.13
N ALA A 136 8.94 -4.79 15.08
CA ALA A 136 7.99 -4.34 16.11
C ALA A 136 6.95 -3.39 15.49
N ALA A 137 7.41 -2.34 14.81
CA ALA A 137 6.55 -1.37 14.15
C ALA A 137 5.72 -2.03 13.03
N LEU A 138 6.33 -2.94 12.26
CA LEU A 138 5.62 -3.68 11.23
C LEU A 138 4.51 -4.56 11.82
N ARG A 139 4.75 -5.21 12.96
CA ARG A 139 3.75 -6.03 13.65
C ARG A 139 2.56 -5.20 14.13
N GLU A 140 2.85 -4.08 14.77
CA GLU A 140 1.85 -3.12 15.25
C GLU A 140 0.98 -2.60 14.11
N PHE A 141 1.60 -2.29 12.95
CA PHE A 141 0.88 -1.86 11.77
C PHE A 141 -0.01 -2.96 11.17
N LEU A 142 0.51 -4.19 11.05
CA LEU A 142 -0.13 -5.28 10.32
C LEU A 142 -1.26 -5.97 11.09
N LEU A 143 -1.07 -6.22 12.40
CA LEU A 143 -1.99 -7.06 13.17
C LEU A 143 -3.44 -6.53 13.21
N PRO A 144 -3.69 -5.23 13.49
CA PRO A 144 -5.06 -4.70 13.48
C PRO A 144 -5.71 -4.77 12.10
N LYS A 145 -4.91 -4.71 11.03
CA LYS A 145 -5.41 -4.64 9.66
C LYS A 145 -5.83 -6.01 9.12
N VAL A 146 -5.16 -7.08 9.56
CA VAL A 146 -5.46 -8.45 9.12
C VAL A 146 -6.61 -9.09 9.89
N ILE A 147 -6.91 -8.68 11.12
CA ILE A 147 -7.99 -9.29 11.92
C ILE A 147 -9.37 -8.85 11.39
N SER A 148 -10.26 -9.79 11.10
CA SER A 148 -11.63 -9.47 10.65
C SER A 148 -12.40 -8.66 11.69
N GLU A 149 -12.28 -9.04 12.96
CA GLU A 149 -13.00 -8.48 14.11
C GLU A 149 -12.35 -7.21 14.69
N ALA A 150 -11.47 -6.54 13.95
CA ALA A 150 -10.67 -5.41 14.45
C ALA A 150 -11.52 -4.22 14.92
N THR A 151 -12.78 -4.11 14.54
CA THR A 151 -13.69 -3.06 15.03
C THR A 151 -14.20 -3.27 16.46
N ASP A 152 -14.02 -4.47 17.04
CA ASP A 152 -14.40 -4.76 18.41
C ASP A 152 -13.36 -4.17 19.39
N ILE A 153 -13.85 -3.34 20.33
CA ILE A 153 -13.03 -2.67 21.35
C ILE A 153 -12.24 -3.69 22.20
N SER A 154 -12.83 -4.86 22.45
CA SER A 154 -12.23 -5.95 23.22
C SER A 154 -11.01 -6.53 22.51
N VAL A 155 -11.10 -6.65 21.18
CA VAL A 155 -10.03 -7.13 20.31
C VAL A 155 -8.89 -6.12 20.31
N MET A 156 -9.19 -4.85 20.08
CA MET A 156 -8.18 -3.78 20.09
C MET A 156 -7.42 -3.70 21.41
N ARG A 157 -8.13 -3.73 22.55
CA ARG A 157 -7.48 -3.76 23.87
C ARG A 157 -6.54 -4.96 24.03
N LYS A 158 -6.95 -6.14 23.53
CA LYS A 158 -6.12 -7.36 23.63
C LYS A 158 -4.88 -7.26 22.75
N ILE A 159 -5.00 -6.65 21.56
CA ILE A 159 -3.88 -6.35 20.67
C ILE A 159 -2.87 -5.45 21.40
N ASP A 160 -3.32 -4.33 21.97
CA ASP A 160 -2.45 -3.36 22.66
C ASP A 160 -1.64 -4.00 23.80
N ILE A 161 -2.31 -4.78 24.64
CA ILE A 161 -1.67 -5.51 25.75
C ILE A 161 -0.60 -6.47 25.22
N TRP A 162 -0.93 -7.22 24.17
CA TRP A 162 0.00 -8.19 23.61
C TRP A 162 1.20 -7.51 22.95
N LEU A 163 0.98 -6.47 22.13
CA LEU A 163 2.07 -5.73 21.49
C LEU A 163 3.01 -5.11 22.53
N SER A 164 2.47 -4.54 23.61
CA SER A 164 3.25 -3.99 24.72
C SER A 164 4.12 -5.05 25.39
N SER A 165 3.59 -6.26 25.59
CA SER A 165 4.34 -7.38 26.18
C SER A 165 5.51 -7.85 25.29
N GLN A 166 5.32 -7.83 23.96
CA GLN A 166 6.35 -8.24 23.01
C GLN A 166 7.51 -7.23 22.98
N ASN A 167 7.20 -5.94 23.09
CA ASN A 167 8.22 -4.88 23.11
C ASN A 167 9.06 -4.93 24.39
N ALA A 168 8.44 -5.20 25.55
CA ALA A 168 9.15 -5.36 26.83
C ALA A 168 10.11 -6.58 26.83
N SER A 169 9.74 -7.67 26.16
CA SER A 169 10.63 -8.84 26.03
C SER A 169 11.82 -8.62 25.10
N ALA A 170 11.75 -7.65 24.18
CA ALA A 170 12.83 -7.32 23.26
C ALA A 170 13.86 -6.34 23.87
N SER A 171 13.48 -5.56 24.88
CA SER A 171 14.34 -4.55 25.51
C SER A 171 15.20 -5.05 26.67
N GLY A 172 15.06 -6.31 27.10
CA GLY A 172 16.06 -6.98 27.94
C GLY A 172 16.37 -6.35 29.31
N ASP A 173 15.47 -5.55 29.91
CA ASP A 173 15.63 -5.10 31.29
C ASP A 173 14.83 -6.00 32.24
N PRO A 174 15.46 -6.60 33.27
CA PRO A 174 14.75 -7.37 34.26
C PRO A 174 13.91 -6.41 35.09
N VAL A 175 12.59 -6.50 34.95
CA VAL A 175 11.64 -5.85 35.86
C VAL A 175 11.89 -6.43 37.25
N THR A 176 12.68 -5.70 38.04
CA THR A 176 12.86 -6.00 39.46
C THR A 176 11.59 -5.55 40.15
N LEU A 177 10.67 -6.48 40.37
CA LEU A 177 9.53 -6.29 41.26
C LEU A 177 10.07 -6.01 42.67
N ARG A 178 9.79 -4.81 43.19
CA ARG A 178 9.82 -4.49 44.63
C ARG A 178 8.44 -4.06 45.05
#